data_AF-A0A3B1JA42-F1
#
_entry.id   AF-A0A3B1JA42-F1
#
_cell.length_a   1.000
_cell.length_b   1.000
_cell.length_c   1.000
_cell.angle_alpha   90.00
_cell.angle_beta   90.00
_cell.angle_gamma   90.00
#
_symmetry.space_group_name_H-M   'P 1'
#
loop_
_entity.id
_entity.type
_entity.pdbx_description
1 polymer ?
#
loop_
_entity_poly.entity_id
_entity_poly.type
_entity_poly.pdbx_seq_one_letter_code
_entity_poly.pdbx_strand_id
1 'polypeptide(L)'
;MWDRKTSIFIKLNPEYKGAVCGLCGNYDGNSKNDFTLRNQGVVNNALDFGNSWKDSSSCPSAKSIQNPCSFNPYRQAWAEKQCSIIKSDVFKACHSQVDPTPYYDACVWDSCACDTGGDCECFCTAVAAYAEACNEGGDCVAWRTPNSC
;
A
#
# COMPACT_ATOMS: atom_id res chain seq x y z
N MET A 1 9.70 -7.37 -8.55
CA MET A 1 10.37 -7.77 -7.29
C MET A 1 9.30 -8.22 -6.32
N TRP A 2 9.56 -9.24 -5.49
CA TRP A 2 8.60 -9.77 -4.52
C TRP A 2 9.32 -10.05 -3.21
N ASP A 3 8.71 -9.63 -2.10
CA ASP A 3 9.25 -9.80 -0.74
C ASP A 3 9.06 -11.22 -0.18
N ARG A 4 8.53 -12.15 -0.99
CA ARG A 4 8.15 -13.52 -0.60
C ARG A 4 6.97 -13.61 0.38
N LYS A 5 6.26 -12.49 0.57
CA LYS A 5 5.08 -12.34 1.40
C LYS A 5 3.99 -11.67 0.57
N THR A 6 3.67 -10.41 0.85
CA THR A 6 2.52 -9.70 0.31
C THR A 6 2.89 -8.49 -0.55
N SER A 7 4.17 -8.07 -0.59
CA SER A 7 4.59 -6.89 -1.36
C SER A 7 5.15 -7.28 -2.72
N ILE A 8 4.52 -6.79 -3.80
CA ILE A 8 4.97 -6.98 -5.18
C ILE A 8 5.21 -5.62 -5.82
N PHE A 9 6.40 -5.46 -6.40
CA PHE A 9 6.80 -4.27 -7.17
C PHE A 9 6.96 -4.64 -8.65
N ILE A 10 6.20 -3.97 -9.51
CA ILE A 10 6.26 -4.16 -10.96
C ILE A 10 6.94 -2.93 -11.55
N LYS A 11 8.06 -3.14 -12.25
CA LYS A 11 8.80 -2.08 -12.98
C LYS A 11 8.66 -2.34 -14.47
N LEU A 12 8.28 -1.32 -15.22
CA LEU A 12 8.11 -1.37 -16.66
C LEU A 12 9.13 -0.46 -17.34
N ASN A 13 9.58 -0.86 -18.52
CA ASN A 13 10.34 0.03 -19.40
C ASN A 13 9.42 1.19 -19.85
N PRO A 14 9.92 2.44 -19.93
CA PRO A 14 9.17 3.58 -20.49
C PRO A 14 8.51 3.34 -21.86
N GLU A 15 8.99 2.37 -22.65
CA GLU A 15 8.35 1.96 -23.91
C GLU A 15 6.90 1.46 -23.74
N TYR A 16 6.53 0.99 -22.55
CA TYR A 16 5.17 0.52 -22.23
C TYR A 16 4.22 1.66 -21.81
N LYS A 17 4.67 2.92 -21.85
CA LYS A 17 3.87 4.08 -21.45
C LYS A 17 2.56 4.16 -22.25
N GLY A 18 1.43 4.13 -21.56
CA GLY A 18 0.10 4.14 -22.18
C GLY A 18 -0.30 2.85 -22.93
N ALA A 19 0.53 1.79 -22.85
CA ALA A 19 0.31 0.51 -23.53
C ALA A 19 -0.14 -0.61 -22.59
N VAL A 20 -0.33 -0.30 -21.31
CA VAL A 20 -0.76 -1.25 -20.28
C VAL A 20 -2.13 -0.88 -19.72
N CYS A 21 -2.73 -1.81 -19.01
CA CYS A 21 -4.00 -1.62 -18.31
C CYS A 21 -4.06 -2.59 -17.13
N GLY A 22 -5.00 -2.37 -16.22
CA GLY A 22 -5.21 -3.23 -15.06
C GLY A 22 -5.26 -2.44 -13.76
N LEU A 23 -5.10 -3.15 -12.65
CA LEU A 23 -5.13 -2.57 -11.30
C LEU A 23 -4.02 -1.56 -11.03
N CYS A 24 -2.93 -1.60 -11.81
CA CYS A 24 -1.81 -0.64 -11.72
C CYS A 24 -1.98 0.58 -12.66
N GLY A 25 -3.17 0.79 -13.21
CA GLY A 25 -3.44 1.91 -14.12
C GLY A 25 -2.96 1.64 -15.56
N ASN A 26 -2.79 2.72 -16.33
CA ASN A 26 -2.42 2.64 -17.75
C ASN A 26 -0.98 3.14 -18.04
N TYR A 27 -0.28 3.61 -17.00
CA TYR A 27 1.09 4.12 -17.07
C TYR A 27 1.27 5.25 -18.11
N ASP A 28 0.30 6.15 -18.28
CA ASP A 28 0.42 7.30 -19.21
C ASP A 28 0.96 8.59 -18.54
N GLY A 29 1.07 8.59 -17.21
CA GLY A 29 1.51 9.73 -16.40
C GLY A 29 0.38 10.65 -15.90
N ASN A 30 -0.88 10.28 -16.11
CA ASN A 30 -2.06 11.00 -15.67
C ASN A 30 -2.89 10.18 -14.67
N SER A 31 -2.65 10.37 -13.38
CA SER A 31 -3.36 9.60 -12.33
C SER A 31 -4.89 9.77 -12.31
N LYS A 32 -5.45 10.76 -13.01
CA LYS A 32 -6.89 11.00 -13.07
C LYS A 32 -7.65 9.96 -13.90
N ASN A 33 -6.97 9.19 -14.74
CA ASN A 33 -7.59 8.16 -15.58
C ASN A 33 -7.15 6.73 -15.22
N ASP A 34 -6.34 6.54 -14.17
CA ASP A 34 -5.85 5.21 -13.79
C ASP A 34 -6.98 4.25 -13.40
N PHE A 35 -8.12 4.77 -12.93
CA PHE A 35 -9.34 4.01 -12.69
C PHE A 35 -10.15 3.77 -13.99
N THR A 36 -9.45 3.28 -15.02
CA THR A 36 -10.05 2.82 -16.27
C THR A 36 -10.51 1.37 -16.13
N LEU A 37 -11.80 1.13 -16.42
CA LEU A 37 -12.43 -0.18 -16.41
C LEU A 37 -12.00 -1.03 -17.62
N ARG A 38 -12.26 -2.34 -17.57
CA ARG A 38 -12.01 -3.25 -18.71
C ARG A 38 -12.76 -2.86 -20.00
N ASN A 39 -13.89 -2.15 -19.89
CA ASN A 39 -14.66 -1.62 -21.01
C ASN A 39 -14.26 -0.20 -21.44
N GLN A 40 -13.10 0.31 -20.96
CA GLN A 40 -12.56 1.64 -21.24
C GLN A 40 -13.33 2.82 -20.64
N GLY A 41 -14.37 2.57 -19.83
CA GLY A 41 -14.99 3.62 -19.02
C GLY A 41 -14.05 4.08 -17.90
N VAL A 42 -14.07 5.36 -17.55
CA VAL A 42 -13.31 5.91 -16.41
C VAL A 42 -14.26 6.18 -15.26
N VAL A 43 -13.90 5.73 -14.06
CA VAL A 43 -14.68 5.93 -12.83
C VAL A 43 -13.83 6.55 -11.73
N ASN A 44 -14.48 7.12 -10.72
CA ASN A 44 -13.80 7.64 -9.53
C ASN A 44 -13.91 6.71 -8.31
N ASN A 45 -14.64 5.59 -8.44
CA ASN A 45 -14.89 4.65 -7.36
C ASN A 45 -13.95 3.44 -7.45
N ALA A 46 -13.16 3.21 -6.40
CA ALA A 46 -12.19 2.12 -6.36
C ALA A 46 -12.82 0.71 -6.38
N LEU A 47 -14.04 0.53 -5.85
CA LEU A 47 -14.74 -0.75 -5.88
C LEU A 47 -15.21 -1.07 -7.30
N ASP A 48 -15.79 -0.10 -8.01
CA ASP A 48 -16.20 -0.28 -9.40
C ASP A 48 -14.99 -0.61 -10.28
N PHE A 49 -13.89 0.12 -10.09
CA PHE A 49 -12.62 -0.12 -10.75
C PHE A 49 -12.08 -1.53 -10.48
N GLY A 50 -11.85 -1.88 -9.21
CA GLY A 50 -11.27 -3.17 -8.83
C GLY A 50 -12.14 -4.36 -9.25
N ASN A 51 -13.47 -4.25 -9.08
CA ASN A 51 -14.40 -5.31 -9.49
C ASN A 51 -14.43 -5.53 -11.01
N SER A 52 -14.12 -4.52 -11.83
CA SER A 52 -14.07 -4.68 -13.29
C SER A 52 -12.87 -5.51 -13.78
N TRP A 53 -11.83 -5.63 -12.95
CA TRP A 53 -10.60 -6.34 -13.26
C TRP A 53 -10.55 -7.77 -12.71
N LYS A 54 -11.63 -8.27 -12.12
CA LYS A 54 -11.77 -9.69 -11.76
C LYS A 54 -11.48 -10.60 -12.97
N ASP A 55 -10.83 -11.72 -12.70
CA ASP A 55 -10.47 -12.70 -13.73
C ASP A 55 -11.67 -13.57 -14.12
N SER A 56 -12.38 -14.10 -13.11
CA SER A 56 -13.58 -14.92 -13.31
C SER A 56 -14.85 -14.20 -12.88
N SER A 57 -15.92 -14.32 -13.68
CA SER A 57 -17.26 -13.83 -13.34
C SER A 57 -17.83 -14.46 -12.06
N SER A 58 -17.37 -15.65 -11.68
CA SER A 58 -17.79 -16.33 -10.44
C SER A 58 -17.27 -15.69 -9.16
N CYS A 59 -16.19 -14.89 -9.21
CA CYS A 59 -15.68 -14.20 -8.03
C CYS A 59 -16.71 -13.18 -7.51
N PRO A 60 -16.99 -13.11 -6.20
CA PRO A 60 -17.90 -12.13 -5.66
C PRO A 60 -17.35 -10.71 -5.86
N SER A 61 -18.24 -9.75 -6.11
CA SER A 61 -17.84 -8.34 -6.11
C SER A 61 -17.68 -7.83 -4.68
N ALA A 62 -16.61 -7.07 -4.43
CA ALA A 62 -16.45 -6.32 -3.20
C ALA A 62 -17.56 -5.26 -3.11
N LYS A 63 -18.24 -5.18 -1.97
CA LYS A 63 -19.43 -4.31 -1.77
C LYS A 63 -19.10 -3.03 -1.01
N SER A 64 -18.08 -3.07 -0.16
CA SER A 64 -17.67 -1.96 0.67
C SER A 64 -16.19 -2.12 1.05
N ILE A 65 -15.53 -0.98 1.28
CA ILE A 65 -14.21 -0.92 1.90
C ILE A 65 -14.44 -0.71 3.39
N GLN A 66 -14.09 -1.70 4.19
CA GLN A 66 -14.35 -1.73 5.63
C GLN A 66 -13.06 -1.41 6.39
N ASN A 67 -13.10 -0.41 7.28
CA ASN A 67 -11.95 -0.04 8.10
C ASN A 67 -11.69 -1.09 9.19
N PRO A 68 -10.57 -1.85 9.15
CA PRO A 68 -10.26 -2.89 10.11
C PRO A 68 -10.17 -2.38 11.53
N CYS A 69 -9.70 -1.15 11.76
CA CYS A 69 -9.64 -0.57 13.09
C CYS A 69 -11.04 -0.33 13.69
N SER A 70 -12.08 -0.17 12.85
CA SER A 70 -13.47 -0.08 13.33
C SER A 70 -14.01 -1.44 13.80
N PHE A 71 -13.56 -2.54 13.20
CA PHE A 71 -13.95 -3.91 13.61
C PHE A 71 -13.06 -4.46 14.73
N ASN A 72 -11.80 -4.02 14.80
CA ASN A 72 -10.81 -4.39 15.79
C ASN A 72 -10.32 -3.16 16.59
N PRO A 73 -11.22 -2.42 17.29
CA PRO A 73 -10.87 -1.16 17.97
C PRO A 73 -9.83 -1.34 19.08
N TYR A 74 -9.77 -2.53 19.69
CA TYR A 74 -8.77 -2.86 20.70
C TYR A 74 -7.32 -2.86 20.17
N ARG A 75 -7.13 -2.89 18.85
CA ARG A 75 -5.81 -2.89 18.20
C ARG A 75 -5.35 -1.51 17.74
N GLN A 76 -6.29 -0.57 17.58
CA GLN A 76 -6.01 0.74 17.01
C GLN A 76 -4.88 1.47 17.74
N ALA A 77 -4.94 1.54 19.08
CA ALA A 77 -3.91 2.23 19.87
C ALA A 77 -2.52 1.60 19.72
N TRP A 78 -2.44 0.27 19.59
CA TRP A 78 -1.17 -0.41 19.32
C TRP A 78 -0.67 -0.11 17.91
N ALA A 79 -1.55 -0.22 16.91
CA ALA A 79 -1.24 0.05 15.51
C ALA A 79 -0.71 1.48 15.30
N GLU A 80 -1.44 2.49 15.79
CA GLU A 80 -1.02 3.90 15.73
C GLU A 80 0.35 4.13 16.39
N LYS A 81 0.57 3.52 17.56
CA LYS A 81 1.84 3.64 18.27
C LYS A 81 2.99 3.02 17.48
N GLN A 82 2.85 1.78 16.99
CA GLN A 82 3.93 1.13 16.24
C GLN A 82 4.22 1.85 14.92
N CYS A 83 3.17 2.16 14.16
CA CYS A 83 3.29 2.81 12.85
C CYS A 83 3.80 4.26 12.93
N SER A 84 3.76 4.89 14.11
CA SER A 84 4.29 6.25 14.31
C SER A 84 5.78 6.40 13.94
N ILE A 85 6.55 5.30 13.90
CA ILE A 85 7.94 5.31 13.42
C ILE A 85 8.06 5.94 12.02
N ILE A 86 7.10 5.70 11.12
CA ILE A 86 7.07 6.24 9.75
C ILE A 86 7.07 7.77 9.75
N LYS A 87 6.39 8.39 10.73
CA LYS A 87 6.29 9.86 10.89
C LYS A 87 7.32 10.42 11.89
N SER A 88 8.18 9.57 12.47
CA SER A 88 9.16 9.96 13.48
C SER A 88 10.45 10.52 12.85
N ASP A 89 11.34 11.02 13.71
CA ASP A 89 12.66 11.50 13.26
C ASP A 89 13.54 10.41 12.60
N VAL A 90 13.22 9.12 12.81
CA VAL A 90 13.93 8.00 12.15
C VAL A 90 13.91 8.14 10.63
N PHE A 91 12.78 8.58 10.07
CA PHE A 91 12.60 8.73 8.62
C PHE A 91 12.66 10.19 8.14
N LYS A 92 13.11 11.12 8.99
CA LYS A 92 13.04 12.56 8.73
C LYS A 92 13.65 13.00 7.40
N ALA A 93 14.80 12.43 7.02
CA ALA A 93 15.46 12.76 5.76
C ALA A 93 14.54 12.45 4.55
N CYS A 94 13.90 11.28 4.59
CA CYS A 94 13.00 10.79 3.55
C CYS A 94 11.66 11.53 3.48
N HIS A 95 11.18 12.14 4.58
CA HIS A 95 9.89 12.86 4.58
C HIS A 95 9.80 13.95 3.50
N SER A 96 10.95 14.50 3.07
CA SER A 96 11.02 15.49 2.00
C SER A 96 10.93 14.89 0.58
N GLN A 97 11.25 13.61 0.41
CA GLN A 97 11.28 12.90 -0.87
C GLN A 97 9.99 12.08 -1.08
N VAL A 98 9.47 11.47 -0.02
CA VAL A 98 8.30 10.59 -0.05
C VAL A 98 7.34 10.96 1.09
N ASP A 99 6.10 11.28 0.74
CA ASP A 99 5.06 11.60 1.73
C ASP A 99 4.81 10.38 2.65
N PRO A 100 5.05 10.51 3.98
CA PRO A 100 4.84 9.42 4.93
C PRO A 100 3.37 9.08 5.19
N THR A 101 2.44 9.98 4.85
CA THR A 101 1.02 9.87 5.21
C THR A 101 0.36 8.59 4.68
N PRO A 102 0.39 8.27 3.37
CA PRO A 102 -0.23 7.05 2.85
C PRO A 102 0.39 5.77 3.42
N TYR A 103 1.69 5.77 3.71
CA TYR A 103 2.37 4.62 4.30
C TYR A 103 2.02 4.41 5.78
N TYR A 104 1.89 5.50 6.54
CA TYR A 104 1.41 5.45 7.91
C TYR A 104 -0.03 4.93 7.98
N ASP A 105 -0.92 5.47 7.15
CA ASP A 105 -2.33 5.08 7.14
C ASP A 105 -2.49 3.60 6.74
N ALA A 106 -1.73 3.14 5.74
CA ALA A 106 -1.68 1.72 5.36
C ALA A 106 -1.13 0.84 6.49
N CYS A 107 -0.04 1.26 7.15
CA CYS A 107 0.52 0.53 8.29
C CYS A 107 -0.50 0.35 9.41
N VAL A 108 -1.25 1.40 9.77
CA VAL A 108 -2.29 1.34 10.81
C VAL A 108 -3.42 0.40 10.38
N TRP A 109 -3.86 0.53 9.13
CA TRP A 109 -4.91 -0.31 8.55
C TRP A 109 -4.55 -1.80 8.61
N ASP A 110 -3.37 -2.17 8.11
CA ASP A 110 -2.88 -3.55 8.08
C ASP A 110 -2.65 -4.09 9.50
N SER A 111 -2.07 -3.27 10.37
CA SER A 111 -1.82 -3.62 11.78
C SER A 111 -3.12 -3.84 12.55
N CYS A 112 -4.22 -3.16 12.22
CA CYS A 112 -5.54 -3.46 12.77
C CYS A 112 -6.16 -4.73 12.18
N ALA A 113 -5.87 -5.06 10.92
CA ALA A 113 -6.45 -6.20 10.20
C ALA A 113 -5.82 -7.55 10.56
N CYS A 114 -4.54 -7.60 10.93
CA CYS A 114 -3.83 -8.86 11.20
C CYS A 114 -4.13 -9.47 12.57
N ASP A 115 -5.38 -9.87 12.83
CA ASP A 115 -5.92 -10.20 14.16
C ASP A 115 -5.85 -11.69 14.55
N THR A 116 -5.33 -12.53 13.66
CA THR A 116 -5.25 -13.99 13.83
C THR A 116 -3.83 -14.50 14.16
N GLY A 117 -2.91 -13.58 14.48
CA GLY A 117 -1.49 -13.85 14.73
C GLY A 117 -0.61 -13.38 13.55
N GLY A 118 0.65 -13.04 13.83
CA GLY A 118 1.55 -12.44 12.82
C GLY A 118 1.53 -10.91 12.81
N ASP A 119 1.02 -10.26 13.85
CA ASP A 119 0.90 -8.81 14.00
C ASP A 119 2.21 -8.06 13.71
N CYS A 120 3.32 -8.59 14.23
CA CYS A 120 4.65 -8.04 13.96
C CYS A 120 4.96 -8.09 12.45
N GLU A 121 4.57 -9.14 11.74
CA GLU A 121 4.87 -9.31 10.32
C GLU A 121 4.16 -8.27 9.44
N CYS A 122 2.90 -7.95 9.72
CA CYS A 122 2.16 -6.91 8.97
C CYS A 122 2.76 -5.52 9.21
N PHE A 123 3.03 -5.18 10.48
CA PHE A 123 3.73 -3.95 10.83
C PHE A 123 5.10 -3.84 10.14
N CYS A 124 5.95 -4.87 10.25
CA CYS A 124 7.29 -4.87 9.65
C CYS A 124 7.23 -4.70 8.13
N THR A 125 6.25 -5.32 7.47
CA THR A 125 6.10 -5.28 6.02
C THR A 125 5.69 -3.88 5.57
N ALA A 126 4.76 -3.23 6.27
CA ALA A 126 4.35 -1.87 5.98
C ALA A 126 5.49 -0.85 6.17
N VAL A 127 6.26 -0.94 7.26
CA VAL A 127 7.43 -0.04 7.48
C VAL A 127 8.53 -0.31 6.45
N ALA A 128 8.78 -1.57 6.09
CA ALA A 128 9.75 -1.93 5.06
C ALA A 128 9.37 -1.35 3.69
N ALA A 129 8.07 -1.31 3.34
CA ALA A 129 7.61 -0.70 2.11
C ALA A 129 7.92 0.80 2.05
N TYR A 130 7.79 1.52 3.17
CA TYR A 130 8.19 2.93 3.24
C TYR A 130 9.70 3.10 3.14
N ALA A 131 10.48 2.26 3.84
CA ALA A 131 11.93 2.28 3.75
C ALA A 131 12.46 2.00 2.33
N GLU A 132 11.82 1.10 1.59
CA GLU A 132 12.15 0.86 0.18
C GLU A 132 11.86 2.09 -0.68
N ALA A 133 10.70 2.74 -0.49
CA ALA A 133 10.36 3.98 -1.21
C ALA A 133 11.38 5.09 -0.90
N CYS A 134 11.81 5.23 0.36
CA CYS A 134 12.88 6.14 0.75
C CYS A 134 14.19 5.83 0.04
N ASN A 135 14.57 4.55 -0.02
CA ASN A 135 15.79 4.11 -0.69
C ASN A 135 15.76 4.40 -2.20
N GLU A 136 14.61 4.22 -2.86
CA GLU A 136 14.42 4.64 -4.26
C GLU A 136 14.47 6.17 -4.43
N GLY A 137 14.04 6.93 -3.41
CA GLY A 137 14.18 8.38 -3.32
C GLY A 137 15.61 8.86 -3.00
N GLY A 138 16.55 7.96 -2.74
CA GLY A 138 17.95 8.26 -2.44
C GLY A 138 18.31 8.31 -0.95
N ASP A 139 17.36 8.07 -0.05
CA ASP A 139 17.57 8.07 1.40
C ASP A 139 17.54 6.64 1.96
N CYS A 140 18.72 6.07 2.21
CA CYS A 140 18.85 4.77 2.87
C CYS A 140 18.70 4.93 4.39
N VAL A 141 17.56 4.53 4.95
CA VAL A 141 17.25 4.67 6.38
C VAL A 141 17.50 3.36 7.14
N ALA A 142 18.35 3.42 8.17
CA ALA A 142 18.55 2.31 9.10
C ALA A 142 17.50 2.36 10.23
N TRP A 143 16.34 1.73 10.00
CA TRP A 143 15.19 1.79 10.91
C TRP A 143 15.04 0.57 11.84
N ARG A 144 15.74 -0.53 11.51
CA ARG A 144 15.63 -1.81 12.24
C ARG A 144 16.42 -1.80 13.55
N THR A 145 15.87 -2.40 14.60
CA THR A 145 16.53 -2.54 15.91
C THR A 145 16.32 -3.94 16.51
N PRO A 146 17.05 -4.34 17.57
CA PRO A 146 16.80 -5.62 18.22
C PRO A 146 15.39 -5.80 18.79
N ASN A 147 14.67 -4.71 19.05
CA ASN A 147 13.34 -4.71 19.69
C ASN A 147 12.19 -4.39 18.72
N SER A 148 12.49 -3.97 17.49
CA SER A 148 11.53 -3.58 16.47
C SER A 148 12.12 -3.93 15.11
N CYS A 149 11.35 -4.65 14.28
CA CYS A 149 11.76 -5.22 12.99
C CYS A 149 12.95 -4.52 12.34
#